data_AF-A0A328PAW7-F1
#
_entry.id   AF-A0A328PAW7-F1
#
_cell.length_a   1.000
_cell.length_b   1.000
_cell.length_c   1.000
_cell.angle_alpha   90.00
_cell.angle_beta   90.00
_cell.angle_gamma   90.00
#
_symmetry.space_group_name_H-M   'P 1'
#
loop_
_entity.id
_entity.type
_entity.pdbx_description
1 polymer ?
#
loop_
_entity_poly.entity_id
_entity_poly.type
_entity_poly.pdbx_seq_one_letter_code
_entity_poly.pdbx_strand_id
1 'polypeptide(L)'
;MEQWLDKAMQGVDPDSPDAFLHIFMNLMGMVPWAALFWWNVAFVAVGALIGWWRGRLLEGIVWAAVLGPLGWIVVSLRPRPKPAAVPPPLPRKHRT
;
A
#
# COMPACT_ATOMS: atom_id res chain seq x y z
N MET A 1 -24.31 19.83 5.07
CA MET A 1 -24.74 18.42 5.19
C MET A 1 -25.90 18.13 4.25
N GLU A 2 -26.95 18.97 4.25
CA GLU A 2 -28.09 18.92 3.30
C GLU A 2 -27.69 18.69 1.83
N GLN A 3 -26.72 19.45 1.30
CA GLN A 3 -26.20 19.30 -0.08
C GLN A 3 -25.75 17.88 -0.45
N TRP A 4 -25.18 17.14 0.50
CA TRP A 4 -24.67 15.79 0.26
C TRP A 4 -25.81 14.76 0.32
N LEU A 5 -26.81 15.02 1.16
CA LEU A 5 -28.05 14.25 1.23
C LEU A 5 -28.90 14.44 -0.04
N ASP A 6 -29.07 15.68 -0.49
CA ASP A 6 -29.81 16.00 -1.72
C ASP A 6 -29.18 15.36 -2.95
N LYS A 7 -27.85 15.40 -3.06
CA LYS A 7 -27.14 14.70 -4.15
C LYS A 7 -27.28 13.19 -4.06
N ALA A 8 -27.28 12.61 -2.85
CA ALA A 8 -27.45 11.16 -2.66
C ALA A 8 -28.87 10.69 -3.01
N MET A 9 -29.90 11.51 -2.74
CA MET A 9 -31.30 11.24 -3.08
C MET A 9 -31.71 11.69 -4.50
N GLN A 10 -30.80 12.34 -5.23
CA GLN A 10 -31.10 12.85 -6.57
C GLN A 10 -31.36 11.70 -7.55
N GLY A 11 -32.63 11.50 -7.94
CA GLY A 11 -33.04 10.43 -8.85
C GLY A 11 -33.39 9.09 -8.18
N VAL A 12 -33.56 9.08 -6.85
CA VAL A 12 -33.99 7.89 -6.10
C VAL A 12 -35.51 7.88 -5.99
N ASP A 13 -36.14 6.88 -6.60
CA ASP A 13 -37.57 6.61 -6.43
C ASP A 13 -37.77 5.65 -5.24
N PRO A 14 -38.33 6.11 -4.10
CA PRO A 14 -38.38 5.35 -2.85
C PRO A 14 -39.25 4.09 -2.92
N ASP A 15 -40.08 3.94 -3.95
CA ASP A 15 -40.92 2.76 -4.19
C ASP A 15 -40.29 1.74 -5.15
N SER A 16 -39.07 1.99 -5.65
CA SER A 16 -38.37 1.08 -6.55
C SER A 16 -37.49 0.07 -5.78
N PRO A 17 -37.50 -1.23 -6.12
CA PRO A 17 -36.66 -2.24 -5.47
C PRO A 17 -35.16 -2.01 -5.68
N ASP A 18 -34.78 -1.21 -6.68
CA ASP A 18 -33.39 -0.86 -7.00
C ASP A 18 -32.90 0.44 -6.32
N ALA A 19 -33.73 1.11 -5.52
CA ALA A 19 -33.39 2.35 -4.84
C ALA A 19 -32.09 2.25 -4.00
N PHE A 20 -31.89 1.13 -3.31
CA PHE A 20 -30.67 0.87 -2.53
C PHE A 20 -29.41 0.85 -3.40
N LEU A 21 -29.47 0.21 -4.56
CA LEU A 21 -28.34 0.07 -5.49
C LEU A 21 -27.99 1.42 -6.12
N HIS A 22 -29.00 2.24 -6.43
CA HIS A 22 -28.81 3.60 -6.92
C HIS A 22 -28.16 4.50 -5.89
N ILE A 23 -28.66 4.51 -4.64
CA ILE A 23 -28.03 5.28 -3.54
C ILE A 23 -26.57 4.83 -3.36
N PHE A 24 -26.32 3.52 -3.35
CA PHE A 24 -24.98 2.97 -3.21
C PHE A 24 -24.04 3.41 -4.35
N MET A 25 -24.48 3.32 -5.61
CA MET A 25 -23.71 3.77 -6.77
C MET A 25 -23.44 5.28 -6.73
N ASN A 26 -24.41 6.09 -6.31
CA ASN A 26 -24.27 7.54 -6.23
C ASN A 26 -23.31 7.95 -5.10
N LEU A 27 -23.37 7.26 -3.96
CA LEU A 27 -22.44 7.42 -2.85
C LEU A 27 -21.01 6.97 -3.23
N MET A 28 -20.90 5.86 -3.96
CA MET A 28 -19.63 5.43 -4.55
C MET A 28 -19.11 6.49 -5.52
N GLY A 29 -19.95 7.08 -6.38
CA GLY A 29 -19.54 8.16 -7.29
C GLY A 29 -19.02 9.43 -6.60
N MET A 30 -19.45 9.69 -5.36
CA MET A 30 -18.96 10.80 -4.54
C MET A 30 -17.57 10.57 -3.94
N VAL A 31 -17.20 9.30 -3.73
CA VAL A 31 -15.88 8.98 -3.18
C VAL A 31 -14.84 9.26 -4.26
N PRO A 32 -13.76 9.99 -3.96
CA PRO A 32 -12.73 10.30 -4.95
C PRO A 32 -11.82 9.09 -5.17
N TRP A 33 -12.34 8.04 -5.81
CA TRP A 33 -11.65 6.77 -6.07
C TRP A 33 -10.31 6.95 -6.77
N ALA A 34 -10.28 7.83 -7.77
CA ALA A 34 -9.05 8.16 -8.48
C ALA A 34 -7.99 8.76 -7.53
N ALA A 35 -8.39 9.68 -6.65
CA ALA A 35 -7.46 10.27 -5.69
C ALA A 35 -6.96 9.23 -4.68
N LEU A 36 -7.85 8.40 -4.13
CA LEU A 36 -7.48 7.32 -3.21
C LEU A 36 -6.52 6.31 -3.86
N PHE A 37 -6.79 5.95 -5.12
CA PHE A 37 -5.93 5.05 -5.89
C PHE A 37 -4.54 5.67 -6.11
N TRP A 38 -4.46 6.91 -6.58
CA TRP A 38 -3.19 7.60 -6.78
C TRP A 38 -2.43 7.82 -5.46
N TRP A 39 -3.14 8.05 -4.36
CA TRP A 39 -2.51 8.15 -3.04
C TRP A 39 -1.91 6.82 -2.60
N ASN A 40 -2.60 5.71 -2.86
CA ASN A 40 -2.08 4.37 -2.62
C ASN A 40 -0.83 4.08 -3.47
N VAL A 41 -0.89 4.40 -4.76
CA VAL A 41 0.26 4.28 -5.69
C VAL A 41 1.44 5.13 -5.20
N ALA A 42 1.18 6.37 -4.76
CA ALA A 42 2.22 7.23 -4.19
C ALA A 42 2.85 6.60 -2.94
N PHE A 43 2.05 6.02 -2.04
CA PHE A 43 2.57 5.37 -0.85
C PHE A 43 3.44 4.15 -1.16
N VAL A 44 3.00 3.33 -2.12
CA VAL A 44 3.77 2.18 -2.61
C VAL A 44 5.04 2.62 -3.31
N ALA A 45 4.99 3.66 -4.15
CA ALA A 45 6.15 4.19 -4.86
C ALA A 45 7.21 4.74 -3.89
N VAL A 46 6.79 5.51 -2.88
CA VAL A 46 7.69 6.01 -1.83
C VAL A 46 8.28 4.85 -1.02
N GLY A 47 7.47 3.85 -0.65
CA GLY A 47 7.94 2.66 0.05
C GLY A 47 8.93 1.82 -0.76
N ALA A 48 8.69 1.68 -2.06
CA ALA A 48 9.58 1.02 -3.01
C ALA A 48 10.90 1.77 -3.15
N LEU A 49 10.86 3.11 -3.21
CA LEU A 49 12.04 3.95 -3.28
C LEU A 49 12.88 3.84 -2.00
N ILE A 50 12.25 3.87 -0.83
CA ILE A 50 12.94 3.65 0.46
C ILE A 50 13.55 2.24 0.53
N GLY A 51 12.82 1.22 0.07
CA GLY A 51 13.31 -0.15 -0.05
C GLY A 51 14.48 -0.29 -1.02
N TRP A 52 14.45 0.44 -2.14
CA TRP A 52 15.54 0.51 -3.13
C TRP A 52 16.82 1.04 -2.51
N TRP A 53 16.74 2.14 -1.75
CA TRP A 53 17.89 2.76 -1.10
C TRP A 53 18.55 1.86 -0.04
N ARG A 54 17.81 0.87 0.50
CA ARG A 54 18.32 -0.13 1.43
C ARG A 54 18.73 -1.47 0.80
N GLY A 55 18.59 -1.65 -0.51
CA GLY A 55 18.89 -2.90 -1.21
C GLY A 55 17.84 -4.01 -0.97
N ARG A 56 16.62 -3.66 -0.56
CA ARG A 56 15.51 -4.58 -0.22
C ARG A 56 14.20 -4.12 -0.87
N LEU A 57 14.20 -3.98 -2.20
CA LEU A 57 13.07 -3.50 -3.00
C LEU A 57 11.76 -4.25 -2.72
N LEU A 58 11.79 -5.58 -2.80
CA LEU A 58 10.63 -6.43 -2.58
C LEU A 58 10.02 -6.23 -1.19
N GLU A 59 10.87 -6.06 -0.17
CA GLU A 59 10.42 -5.88 1.20
C GLU A 59 9.85 -4.49 1.44
N GLY A 60 10.42 -3.46 0.81
CA GLY A 60 9.86 -2.11 0.78
C GLY A 60 8.48 -2.05 0.15
N ILE A 61 8.29 -2.76 -0.96
CA ILE A 61 7.01 -2.87 -1.67
C ILE A 61 5.98 -3.62 -0.81
N VAL A 62 6.34 -4.80 -0.28
CA VAL A 62 5.43 -5.63 0.53
C VAL A 62 5.00 -4.90 1.79
N TRP A 63 5.92 -4.26 2.53
CA TRP A 63 5.56 -3.54 3.75
C TRP A 63 4.77 -2.27 3.47
N ALA A 64 5.10 -1.51 2.43
CA ALA A 64 4.33 -0.33 2.06
C ALA A 64 2.93 -0.66 1.53
N ALA A 65 2.77 -1.80 0.85
CA ALA A 65 1.47 -2.28 0.39
C ALA A 65 0.58 -2.81 1.54
N VAL A 66 1.17 -3.51 2.53
CA VAL A 66 0.43 -4.13 3.63
C VAL A 66 0.12 -3.14 4.77
N LEU A 67 1.07 -2.28 5.12
CA LEU A 67 0.97 -1.35 6.25
C LEU A 67 0.77 0.12 5.84
N GLY A 68 0.74 0.41 4.54
CA GLY A 68 0.66 1.78 4.05
C GLY A 68 1.85 2.63 4.53
N PRO A 69 1.64 3.87 5.01
CA PRO A 69 2.72 4.74 5.48
C PRO A 69 3.49 4.18 6.69
N LEU A 70 2.87 3.29 7.50
CA LEU A 70 3.57 2.62 8.60
C LEU A 70 4.64 1.63 8.10
N GLY A 71 4.46 1.08 6.90
CA GLY A 71 5.41 0.19 6.25
C GLY A 71 6.78 0.84 6.04
N TRP A 72 6.82 2.15 5.83
CA TRP A 72 8.07 2.92 5.72
C TRP A 72 8.87 2.92 7.01
N ILE A 73 8.19 3.03 8.15
CA ILE A 73 8.81 3.03 9.48
C ILE A 73 9.42 1.65 9.76
N VAL A 74 8.71 0.57 9.41
CA VAL A 74 9.21 -0.81 9.54
C VAL A 74 10.46 -1.00 8.70
N VAL A 75 10.44 -0.60 7.42
CA VAL A 75 11.59 -0.70 6.51
C VAL A 75 12.77 0.15 7.01
N SER A 76 12.51 1.30 7.63
CA SER A 76 13.52 2.21 8.18
C SER A 76 14.13 1.73 9.50
N LEU A 77 13.34 1.08 10.36
CA LEU A 77 13.81 0.54 11.65
C LEU A 77 14.48 -0.82 11.50
N ARG A 78 14.13 -1.61 10.48
CA ARG A 78 14.70 -2.97 10.33
C ARG A 78 16.19 -2.89 10.00
N PRO A 79 17.10 -3.43 10.83
CA PRO A 79 18.53 -3.41 10.52
C PRO A 79 18.80 -4.16 9.20
N ARG A 80 19.78 -3.67 8.42
CA ARG A 80 20.23 -4.33 7.18
C ARG A 80 20.51 -5.81 7.50
N PRO A 81 20.06 -6.76 6.66
CA PRO A 81 20.51 -8.14 6.80
C PRO A 81 22.03 -8.10 6.70
N LYS A 82 22.71 -8.46 7.80
CA LYS A 82 24.15 -8.72 7.76
C LYS A 82 24.35 -9.70 6.60
N PRO A 83 25.29 -9.44 5.67
CA PRO A 83 25.68 -10.45 4.71
C PRO A 83 25.94 -11.70 5.53
N ALA A 84 25.28 -12.81 5.17
CA ALA A 84 25.49 -14.08 5.84
C ALA A 84 27.00 -14.23 5.99
N ALA A 85 27.48 -14.29 7.22
CA ALA A 85 28.90 -14.37 7.52
C ALA A 85 29.33 -15.72 6.97
N VAL A 86 29.71 -15.74 5.69
CA VAL A 86 30.30 -16.91 5.06
C VAL A 86 31.57 -17.14 5.87
N PRO A 87 31.67 -18.23 6.63
CA PRO A 87 32.84 -18.48 7.43
C PRO A 87 34.05 -18.46 6.48
N PRO A 88 35.14 -17.76 6.84
CA PRO A 88 36.30 -17.64 5.97
C PRO A 88 36.75 -19.04 5.54
N PRO A 89 37.03 -19.25 4.25
CA PRO A 89 37.38 -20.57 3.75
C PRO A 89 38.58 -21.11 4.53
N LEU A 90 38.41 -22.30 5.11
CA LEU A 90 39.43 -22.94 5.92
C LEU A 90 40.73 -23.09 5.09
N PRO A 91 41.90 -22.72 5.66
CA PRO A 91 43.15 -22.84 4.95
C PRO A 91 43.41 -24.30 4.57
N ARG A 92 43.52 -24.55 3.26
CA ARG A 92 43.79 -25.86 2.68
C ARG A 92 45.18 -26.29 3.11
N LYS A 93 45.25 -27.13 4.14
CA LYS A 93 46.52 -27.71 4.62
C LYS A 93 47.08 -28.62 3.53
N HIS A 94 48.02 -28.09 2.74
CA HIS A 94 48.81 -28.90 1.82
C HIS A 94 49.64 -29.88 2.64
N ARG A 95 49.33 -31.17 2.48
CA ARG A 95 50.10 -32.29 3.04
C ARG A 95 51.19 -32.62 2.02
N THR A 96 52.43 -32.29 2.35
CA THR A 96 53.66 -32.82 1.75
C THR A 96 54.63 -33.06 2.88
#